data_AF-A0A4W5LU39-F1
#
_entry.id   AF-A0A4W5LU39-F1
#
_cell.length_a   1.000
_cell.length_b   1.000
_cell.length_c   1.000
_cell.angle_alpha   90.00
_cell.angle_beta   90.00
_cell.angle_gamma   90.00
#
_symmetry.space_group_name_H-M   'P 1'
#
loop_
_entity.id
_entity.type
_entity.pdbx_description
1 polymer ?
#
loop_
_entity_poly.entity_id
_entity_poly.type
_entity_poly.pdbx_seq_one_letter_code
_entity_poly.pdbx_strand_id
1 'polypeptide(L)'
;NLFNKPDLFQAPDYYNLDDLLSEEHKLVRDSARAWVKREVSPIIEEYAQKAEFPKQIVKGLGEIGGFGPYIPVEYGGAGLDQISYGLIMQEIERGDSGVRSTSSVQSSLVIMKYLPKLATGEFI
;
A
#
# COMPACT_ATOMS: atom_id res chain seq x y z
N ASN A 1 11.37 16.67 -20.51
CA ASN A 1 10.71 16.59 -19.20
C ASN A 1 11.08 15.24 -18.59
N LEU A 2 12.05 15.19 -17.69
CA LEU A 2 12.70 13.94 -17.22
C LEU A 2 11.85 13.12 -16.23
N PHE A 3 10.78 13.73 -15.69
CA PHE A 3 10.00 13.19 -14.57
C PHE A 3 8.76 12.37 -14.96
N ASN A 4 8.53 12.12 -16.25
CA ASN A 4 7.28 11.47 -16.71
C ASN A 4 7.55 10.15 -17.46
N LYS A 5 8.56 9.40 -17.04
CA LYS A 5 8.83 8.07 -17.60
C LYS A 5 7.86 7.05 -17.00
N PRO A 6 7.25 6.17 -17.82
CA PRO A 6 6.38 5.13 -17.31
C PRO A 6 7.17 4.17 -16.43
N ASP A 7 6.55 3.74 -15.33
CA ASP A 7 7.09 2.69 -14.46
C ASP A 7 6.88 1.31 -15.12
N LEU A 8 7.94 0.85 -15.78
CA LEU A 8 7.98 -0.42 -16.51
C LEU A 8 8.43 -1.60 -15.64
N PHE A 9 8.45 -1.44 -14.30
CA PHE A 9 8.94 -2.50 -13.42
C PHE A 9 8.17 -3.82 -13.63
N GLN A 10 8.93 -4.89 -13.75
CA GLN A 10 8.44 -6.26 -13.67
C GLN A 10 9.34 -7.01 -12.68
N ALA A 11 8.75 -7.63 -11.67
CA ALA A 11 9.52 -8.41 -10.71
C ALA A 11 10.06 -9.67 -11.40
N PRO A 12 11.38 -9.96 -11.31
CA PRO A 12 11.89 -11.26 -11.70
C PRO A 12 11.47 -12.31 -10.66
N ASP A 13 11.17 -13.53 -11.11
CA ASP A 13 10.84 -14.64 -10.23
C ASP A 13 11.80 -15.82 -10.44
N TYR A 14 13.03 -15.69 -9.92
CA TYR A 14 14.09 -16.69 -10.12
C TYR A 14 13.87 -17.99 -9.33
N TYR A 15 13.01 -17.95 -8.30
CA TYR A 15 12.76 -19.08 -7.41
C TYR A 15 11.32 -19.60 -7.49
N ASN A 16 10.56 -19.15 -8.48
CA ASN A 16 9.15 -19.49 -8.68
C ASN A 16 8.31 -19.26 -7.40
N LEU A 17 8.53 -18.13 -6.72
CA LEU A 17 7.76 -17.75 -5.54
C LEU A 17 6.27 -17.61 -5.86
N ASP A 18 5.90 -17.27 -7.10
CA ASP A 18 4.51 -17.19 -7.51
C ASP A 18 3.78 -18.54 -7.42
N ASP A 19 4.50 -19.67 -7.50
CA ASP A 19 3.90 -21.01 -7.32
C ASP A 19 3.47 -21.26 -5.87
N LEU A 20 4.00 -20.49 -4.92
CA LEU A 20 3.65 -20.56 -3.49
C LEU A 20 2.49 -19.62 -3.12
N LEU A 21 2.09 -18.74 -4.04
CA LEU A 21 1.05 -17.75 -3.83
C LEU A 21 -0.28 -18.22 -4.44
N SER A 22 -1.37 -17.97 -3.72
CA SER A 22 -2.71 -18.13 -4.27
C SER A 22 -2.98 -17.10 -5.38
N GLU A 23 -4.00 -17.35 -6.21
CA GLU A 23 -4.43 -16.38 -7.22
C GLU A 23 -4.92 -15.07 -6.58
N GLU A 24 -5.51 -15.14 -5.39
CA GLU A 24 -5.89 -13.96 -4.60
C GLU A 24 -4.67 -13.15 -4.17
N HIS A 25 -3.62 -13.81 -3.68
CA HIS A 25 -2.36 -13.14 -3.32
C HIS A 25 -1.74 -12.41 -4.51
N LYS A 26 -1.70 -13.07 -5.68
CA LYS A 26 -1.18 -12.47 -6.92
C LYS A 26 -2.02 -11.27 -7.33
N LEU A 27 -3.35 -11.36 -7.27
CA LEU A 27 -4.25 -10.27 -7.58
C LEU A 27 -4.06 -9.06 -6.64
N VAL A 28 -3.90 -9.30 -5.34
CA VAL A 28 -3.61 -8.25 -4.35
C VAL A 28 -2.30 -7.54 -4.69
N ARG A 29 -1.22 -8.30 -4.92
CA ARG A 29 0.08 -7.76 -5.33
C ARG A 29 -0.04 -6.93 -6.60
N ASP A 30 -0.67 -7.46 -7.63
CA ASP A 30 -0.74 -6.82 -8.93
C ASP A 30 -1.61 -5.55 -8.90
N SER A 31 -2.65 -5.54 -8.07
CA SER A 31 -3.47 -4.34 -7.78
C SER A 31 -2.65 -3.25 -7.08
N ALA A 32 -1.89 -3.61 -6.04
CA ALA A 32 -0.99 -2.68 -5.36
C ALA A 32 0.08 -2.13 -6.32
N ARG A 33 0.71 -3.01 -7.12
CA ARG A 33 1.69 -2.61 -8.15
C ARG A 33 1.10 -1.61 -9.14
N ALA A 34 -0.08 -1.92 -9.69
CA ALA A 34 -0.74 -1.05 -10.66
C ALA A 34 -1.06 0.33 -10.07
N TRP A 35 -1.49 0.38 -8.81
CA TRP A 35 -1.71 1.63 -8.10
C TRP A 35 -0.41 2.42 -7.90
N VAL A 36 0.67 1.79 -7.44
CA VAL A 36 1.97 2.46 -7.25
C VAL A 36 2.48 3.05 -8.57
N LYS A 37 2.41 2.28 -9.66
CA LYS A 37 2.81 2.74 -11.00
C LYS A 37 2.03 3.97 -11.46
N ARG A 38 0.75 4.07 -11.10
CA ARG A 38 -0.16 5.13 -11.55
C ARG A 38 -0.11 6.37 -10.65
N GLU A 39 -0.09 6.18 -9.34
CA GLU A 39 -0.33 7.24 -8.36
C GLU A 39 0.93 7.70 -7.63
N VAL A 40 1.96 6.84 -7.51
CA VAL A 40 3.16 7.13 -6.71
C VAL A 40 4.36 7.43 -7.60
N SER A 41 4.72 6.49 -8.48
CA SER A 41 5.91 6.59 -9.32
C SER A 41 6.02 7.91 -10.12
N PRO A 42 4.93 8.48 -10.67
CA PRO A 42 5.02 9.73 -11.44
C PRO A 42 5.32 10.99 -10.62
N ILE A 43 5.06 10.96 -9.31
CA ILE A 43 5.12 12.17 -8.47
C ILE A 43 6.22 12.12 -7.40
N ILE A 44 6.64 10.92 -6.99
CA ILE A 44 7.36 10.78 -5.73
C ILE A 44 8.72 11.46 -5.72
N GLU A 45 9.44 11.49 -6.84
CA GLU A 45 10.75 12.12 -6.93
C GLU A 45 10.69 13.61 -6.57
N GLU A 46 9.67 14.33 -7.06
CA GLU A 46 9.48 15.75 -6.76
C GLU A 46 9.18 15.97 -5.28
N TYR A 47 8.29 15.15 -4.70
CA TYR A 47 7.95 15.22 -3.27
C TYR A 47 9.15 14.91 -2.37
N ALA A 48 9.96 13.91 -2.74
CA ALA A 48 11.17 13.54 -2.03
C ALA A 48 12.19 14.70 -2.02
N GLN A 49 12.41 15.36 -3.17
CA GLN A 49 13.33 16.52 -3.25
C GLN A 49 12.83 17.73 -2.47
N LYS A 50 11.50 17.90 -2.36
CA LYS A 50 10.88 18.97 -1.58
C LYS A 50 10.75 18.67 -0.09
N ALA A 51 11.04 17.43 0.33
CA ALA A 51 10.74 16.94 1.68
C ALA A 51 9.27 17.13 2.07
N GLU A 52 8.36 16.91 1.12
CA GLU A 52 6.91 17.01 1.31
C GLU A 52 6.25 15.64 1.21
N PHE A 53 5.10 15.48 1.87
CA PHE A 53 4.30 14.27 1.75
C PHE A 53 3.13 14.48 0.77
N PRO A 54 2.94 13.59 -0.23
CA PRO A 54 1.87 13.72 -1.23
C PRO A 54 0.49 13.34 -0.65
N LYS A 55 -0.14 14.24 0.09
CA LYS A 55 -1.42 13.98 0.79
C LYS A 55 -2.54 13.43 -0.12
N GLN A 56 -2.50 13.74 -1.42
CA GLN A 56 -3.48 13.25 -2.39
C GLN A 56 -3.51 11.72 -2.52
N ILE A 57 -2.41 11.01 -2.22
CA ILE A 57 -2.37 9.54 -2.36
C ILE A 57 -2.97 8.80 -1.17
N VAL A 58 -3.26 9.49 -0.05
CA VAL A 58 -3.72 8.87 1.21
C VAL A 58 -5.01 8.10 1.03
N LYS A 59 -5.97 8.66 0.29
CA LYS A 59 -7.24 7.97 0.02
C LYS A 59 -7.00 6.69 -0.79
N GLY A 60 -6.18 6.77 -1.84
CA GLY A 60 -5.82 5.62 -2.66
C GLY A 60 -5.09 4.53 -1.87
N LEU A 61 -4.20 4.91 -0.94
CA LEU A 61 -3.55 3.97 -0.02
C LEU A 61 -4.57 3.17 0.79
N GLY A 62 -5.61 3.82 1.30
CA GLY A 62 -6.69 3.14 2.00
C GLY A 62 -7.46 2.17 1.10
N GLU A 63 -7.79 2.60 -0.13
CA GLU A 63 -8.54 1.79 -1.10
C GLU A 63 -7.81 0.52 -1.53
N ILE A 64 -6.47 0.52 -1.59
CA ILE A 64 -5.67 -0.67 -1.93
C ILE A 64 -5.31 -1.54 -0.72
N GLY A 65 -5.84 -1.25 0.47
CA GLY A 65 -5.53 -2.01 1.68
C GLY A 65 -4.17 -1.66 2.32
N GLY A 66 -3.63 -0.46 2.10
CA GLY A 66 -2.42 0.02 2.75
C GLY A 66 -2.57 0.27 4.25
N PHE A 67 -3.80 0.28 4.77
CA PHE A 67 -4.11 0.55 6.18
C PHE A 67 -4.80 -0.66 6.84
N GLY A 68 -4.02 -1.45 7.59
CA GLY A 68 -4.49 -2.57 8.39
C GLY A 68 -5.41 -3.54 7.62
N PRO A 69 -5.00 -4.08 6.45
CA PRO A 69 -5.88 -4.93 5.66
C PRO A 69 -6.26 -6.24 6.38
N TYR A 70 -5.46 -6.64 7.37
CA TYR A 70 -5.69 -7.80 8.22
C TYR A 70 -6.68 -7.57 9.38
N ILE A 71 -7.19 -6.35 9.54
CA ILE A 71 -8.24 -6.09 10.52
C ILE A 71 -9.46 -6.95 10.13
N PRO A 72 -10.04 -7.71 11.08
CA PRO A 72 -11.24 -8.50 10.82
C PRO A 72 -12.40 -7.67 10.27
N VAL A 73 -13.22 -8.28 9.41
CA VAL A 73 -14.39 -7.63 8.79
C VAL A 73 -15.39 -7.11 9.84
N GLU A 74 -15.53 -7.80 10.97
CA GLU A 74 -16.37 -7.37 12.11
C GLU A 74 -15.96 -6.02 12.72
N TYR A 75 -14.72 -5.57 12.46
CA TYR A 75 -14.21 -4.26 12.86
C TYR A 75 -14.09 -3.28 11.68
N GLY A 76 -14.73 -3.58 10.55
CA GLY A 76 -14.71 -2.74 9.34
C GLY A 76 -13.44 -2.86 8.49
N GLY A 77 -12.61 -3.88 8.74
CA GLY A 77 -11.42 -4.17 7.95
C GLY A 77 -11.67 -5.12 6.76
N ALA A 78 -10.62 -5.38 5.99
CA ALA A 78 -10.71 -6.26 4.81
C ALA A 78 -10.53 -7.76 5.15
N GLY A 79 -10.06 -8.10 6.36
CA GLY A 79 -9.85 -9.47 6.79
C GLY A 79 -8.78 -10.24 5.99
N LEU A 80 -7.87 -9.55 5.31
CA LEU A 80 -6.81 -10.17 4.52
C LEU A 80 -5.77 -10.87 5.40
N ASP A 81 -5.06 -11.84 4.84
CA ASP A 81 -3.97 -12.51 5.55
C ASP A 81 -2.67 -11.69 5.55
N GLN A 82 -1.69 -12.19 6.32
CA GLN A 82 -0.39 -11.53 6.46
C GLN A 82 0.45 -11.60 5.17
N ILE A 83 0.21 -12.59 4.30
CA ILE A 83 0.87 -12.68 2.99
C ILE A 83 0.41 -11.52 2.12
N SER A 84 -0.90 -11.30 2.05
CA SER A 84 -1.52 -10.18 1.33
C SER A 84 -1.00 -8.84 1.83
N TYR A 85 -0.94 -8.64 3.15
CA TYR A 85 -0.35 -7.43 3.74
C TYR A 85 1.13 -7.24 3.34
N GLY A 86 1.93 -8.31 3.41
CA GLY A 86 3.33 -8.28 3.00
C GLY A 86 3.52 -7.90 1.53
N LEU A 87 2.68 -8.46 0.64
CA LEU A 87 2.70 -8.16 -0.79
C LEU A 87 2.31 -6.71 -1.10
N ILE A 88 1.30 -6.17 -0.41
CA ILE A 88 0.93 -4.75 -0.52
C ILE A 88 2.11 -3.87 -0.08
N MET A 89 2.67 -4.12 1.10
CA MET A 89 3.79 -3.34 1.62
C MET A 89 5.03 -3.42 0.71
N GLN A 90 5.32 -4.58 0.15
CA GLN A 90 6.41 -4.77 -0.81
C GLN A 90 6.25 -3.87 -2.04
N GLU A 91 5.06 -3.81 -2.62
CA GLU A 91 4.81 -2.97 -3.80
C GLU A 91 4.83 -1.48 -3.45
N ILE A 92 4.31 -1.08 -2.28
CA ILE A 92 4.39 0.32 -1.82
C ILE A 92 5.86 0.72 -1.59
N GLU A 93 6.67 -0.11 -0.93
CA GLU A 93 8.10 0.13 -0.67
C GLU A 93 8.88 0.30 -1.98
N ARG A 94 8.54 -0.49 -3.00
CA ARG A 94 9.11 -0.36 -4.34
C ARG A 94 8.86 1.03 -4.95
N GLY A 95 7.71 1.64 -4.64
CA GLY A 95 7.41 3.02 -5.01
C GLY A 95 8.17 4.02 -4.15
N ASP A 96 8.04 3.91 -2.82
CA ASP A 96 8.70 4.78 -1.85
C ASP A 96 8.65 4.23 -0.42
N SER A 97 9.80 4.26 0.27
CA SER A 97 9.87 3.85 1.68
C SER A 97 9.16 4.83 2.62
N GLY A 98 9.07 6.12 2.30
CA GLY A 98 8.30 7.10 3.08
C GLY A 98 6.81 6.79 3.09
N VAL A 99 6.23 6.53 1.91
CA VAL A 99 4.83 6.12 1.74
C VAL A 99 4.53 4.80 2.45
N ARG A 100 5.41 3.81 2.34
CA ARG A 100 5.27 2.54 3.10
C ARG A 100 5.37 2.76 4.61
N SER A 101 6.18 3.72 5.06
CA SER A 101 6.29 4.06 6.50
C SER A 101 5.02 4.70 7.04
N THR A 102 4.39 5.59 6.27
CA THR A 102 3.06 6.11 6.61
C THR A 102 2.03 4.99 6.73
N SER A 103 2.04 4.05 5.79
CA SER A 103 1.14 2.89 5.78
C SER A 103 1.35 2.00 7.01
N SER A 104 2.60 1.74 7.39
CA SER A 104 2.90 0.91 8.57
C SER A 104 2.52 1.61 9.88
N VAL A 105 2.79 2.91 10.02
CA VAL A 105 2.42 3.69 11.22
C VAL A 105 0.91 3.71 11.39
N GLN A 106 0.15 3.97 10.33
CA GLN A 106 -1.31 3.98 10.41
C GLN A 106 -1.85 2.60 10.80
N SER A 107 -1.32 1.54 10.18
CA SER A 107 -1.74 0.15 10.41
C SER A 107 -1.43 -0.37 11.81
N SER A 108 -0.26 -0.03 12.35
CA SER A 108 0.27 -0.63 13.59
C SER A 108 0.13 0.26 14.84
N LEU A 109 0.09 1.59 14.70
CA LEU A 109 0.13 2.52 15.83
C LEU A 109 -1.17 3.31 16.04
N VAL A 110 -1.95 3.55 14.98
CA VAL A 110 -3.20 4.35 15.06
C VAL A 110 -4.43 3.44 15.11
N ILE A 111 -4.52 2.47 14.20
CA ILE A 111 -5.68 1.57 14.11
C ILE A 111 -5.91 0.77 15.39
N MET A 112 -4.86 0.22 16.01
CA MET A 112 -5.00 -0.57 17.24
C MET A 112 -5.54 0.24 18.43
N LYS A 113 -5.43 1.57 18.39
CA LYS A 113 -5.87 2.45 19.48
C LYS A 113 -7.32 2.93 19.33
N TYR A 114 -7.92 2.86 18.14
CA TYR A 114 -9.22 3.48 17.83
C TYR A 114 -10.19 2.60 17.01
N LEU A 115 -9.96 1.28 16.91
CA LEU A 115 -10.77 0.34 16.11
C LEU A 115 -12.31 0.58 16.14
N PRO A 116 -12.96 0.91 17.27
CA PRO A 116 -14.41 1.18 17.26
C PRO A 116 -14.82 2.58 16.73
N LYS A 117 -13.92 3.57 16.76
CA LYS A 117 -14.26 5.00 16.51
C LYS A 117 -13.80 5.55 15.15
N LEU A 118 -12.83 4.90 14.50
CA LEU A 118 -12.45 5.21 13.11
C LEU A 118 -13.39 4.51 12.10
N ALA A 119 -13.90 3.32 12.43
CA ALA A 119 -14.89 2.61 11.61
C ALA A 119 -16.23 3.35 11.48
N THR A 120 -16.54 4.25 12.43
CA THR A 120 -17.75 5.08 12.45
C THR A 120 -17.54 6.50 11.91
N GLY A 121 -16.30 6.88 11.55
CA GLY A 121 -15.97 8.21 11.05
C GLY A 121 -15.88 9.32 12.12
N GLU A 122 -15.68 8.96 13.39
CA GLU A 122 -15.64 9.91 14.52
C GLU A 122 -14.28 10.64 14.65
N PHE A 123 -13.22 10.13 14.00
CA PHE A 123 -11.89 10.76 13.98
C PHE A 123 -11.26 10.75 12.58
N ILE A 124 -10.48 11.80 12.28
CA ILE A 124 -9.56 11.92 11.14
C ILE A 124 -8.14 11.97 11.70
#